data_AF-A0A5Q0BGV4-F1
#
_entry.id   AF-A0A5Q0BGV4-F1
#
_cell.length_a   1.000
_cell.length_b   1.000
_cell.length_c   1.000
_cell.angle_alpha   90.00
_cell.angle_beta   90.00
_cell.angle_gamma   90.00
#
_symmetry.space_group_name_H-M   'P 1'
#
loop_
_entity.id
_entity.type
_entity.pdbx_description
1 polymer ?
#
loop_
_entity_poly.entity_id
_entity_poly.type
_entity_poly.pdbx_seq_one_letter_code
_entity_poly.pdbx_strand_id
1 'polypeptide(L)'
;MIVFTITAAGIATENAAMETGTMPVYGNIVIGDGTPADVPFNANDLTHQVLSVPVLVVERLSAGAVRLHANIPPDVELRIREIGLRLSDGTLYAYAPYDEAAGGFYKPSGFDFSFDVVLAREQLANLTFTYTPVDVQSIADSITNTARNAIDAYMQTYIIDLTAMCSRMSRNLIELQQRSTNVKLG
;
A
#
# COMPACT_ATOMS: atom_id res chain seq x y z
N MET A 1 -14.11 12.82 3.59
CA MET A 1 -14.45 11.65 4.43
C MET A 1 -15.55 10.89 3.71
N ILE A 2 -15.31 9.66 3.26
CA ILE A 2 -16.29 8.90 2.46
C ILE A 2 -16.86 7.78 3.31
N VAL A 3 -18.06 7.99 3.84
CA VAL A 3 -18.77 6.95 4.59
C VAL A 3 -19.58 6.14 3.60
N PHE A 4 -19.31 4.84 3.56
CA PHE A 4 -20.11 3.93 2.75
C PHE A 4 -21.51 3.78 3.33
N THR A 5 -22.51 3.95 2.45
CA THR A 5 -23.89 3.58 2.74
C THR A 5 -24.10 2.15 2.27
N ILE A 6 -24.55 1.25 3.15
CA ILE A 6 -24.93 -0.11 2.74
C ILE A 6 -26.16 0.01 1.84
N THR A 7 -26.14 -0.64 0.69
CA THR A 7 -27.24 -0.61 -0.27
C THR A 7 -28.38 -1.53 0.19
N ALA A 8 -29.57 -1.36 -0.38
CA ALA A 8 -30.69 -2.27 -0.15
C ALA A 8 -30.33 -3.74 -0.51
N ALA A 9 -29.58 -3.93 -1.60
CA ALA A 9 -29.08 -5.25 -2.01
C ALA A 9 -28.04 -5.82 -1.03
N GLY A 10 -27.16 -4.96 -0.49
CA GLY A 10 -26.23 -5.33 0.56
C GLY A 10 -26.93 -5.83 1.81
N ILE A 11 -27.93 -5.08 2.31
CA ILE A 11 -28.74 -5.49 3.46
C ILE A 11 -29.48 -6.81 3.20
N ALA A 12 -30.08 -6.97 2.02
CA ALA A 12 -30.77 -8.21 1.66
C ALA A 12 -29.81 -9.41 1.67
N THR A 13 -28.59 -9.22 1.18
CA THR A 13 -27.55 -10.26 1.17
C THR A 13 -27.08 -10.61 2.59
N GLU A 14 -26.93 -9.61 3.47
CA GLU A 14 -26.64 -9.88 4.89
C GLU A 14 -27.76 -10.66 5.58
N ASN A 15 -29.02 -10.30 5.33
CA ASN A 15 -30.15 -10.99 5.94
C ASN A 15 -30.22 -12.45 5.47
N ALA A 16 -30.02 -12.70 4.17
CA ALA A 16 -29.93 -14.05 3.63
C ALA A 16 -28.73 -14.85 4.20
N ALA A 17 -27.60 -14.17 4.41
CA ALA A 17 -26.43 -14.75 5.07
C ALA A 17 -26.69 -15.10 6.55
N MET A 18 -27.48 -14.29 7.25
CA MET A 18 -27.89 -14.58 8.64
C MET A 18 -28.81 -15.81 8.72
N GLU A 19 -29.67 -16.03 7.73
CA GLU A 19 -30.52 -17.22 7.64
C GLU A 19 -29.73 -18.49 7.32
N THR A 20 -28.68 -18.38 6.51
CA THR A 20 -27.85 -19.51 6.05
C THR A 20 -26.60 -19.74 6.91
N GLY A 21 -26.28 -18.82 7.82
CA GLY A 21 -25.10 -18.88 8.69
C GLY A 21 -23.75 -18.62 8.00
N THR A 22 -23.75 -18.24 6.72
CA THR A 22 -22.52 -17.99 5.94
C THR A 22 -22.40 -16.51 5.60
N MET A 23 -21.43 -15.83 6.20
CA MET A 23 -21.21 -14.40 5.94
C MET A 23 -20.73 -14.16 4.50
N PRO A 24 -21.22 -13.10 3.84
CA PRO A 24 -20.79 -12.76 2.49
C PRO A 24 -19.33 -12.33 2.49
N VAL A 25 -18.57 -12.78 1.49
CA VAL A 25 -17.15 -12.45 1.35
C VAL A 25 -17.01 -11.16 0.57
N TYR A 26 -16.30 -10.18 1.12
CA TYR A 26 -15.92 -8.95 0.42
C TYR A 26 -14.99 -9.30 -0.75
N GLY A 27 -15.33 -8.81 -1.95
CA GLY A 27 -14.55 -9.05 -3.16
C GLY A 27 -13.64 -7.87 -3.47
N ASN A 28 -14.23 -6.83 -4.05
CA ASN A 28 -13.47 -5.75 -4.69
C ASN A 28 -14.01 -4.38 -4.29
N ILE A 29 -13.13 -3.40 -4.15
CA ILE A 29 -13.51 -1.99 -4.24
C ILE A 29 -13.63 -1.64 -5.72
N VAL A 30 -14.77 -1.09 -6.11
CA VAL A 30 -15.04 -0.64 -7.47
C VAL A 30 -15.11 0.87 -7.50
N ILE A 31 -14.58 1.46 -8.55
CA ILE A 31 -14.45 2.91 -8.73
C ILE A 31 -15.08 3.27 -10.06
N GLY A 32 -15.84 4.35 -10.06
CA GLY A 32 -16.48 4.88 -11.24
C GLY A 32 -16.28 6.38 -11.41
N ASP A 33 -16.39 6.84 -12.64
CA ASP A 33 -16.39 8.25 -13.03
C ASP A 33 -17.78 8.70 -13.55
N GLY A 34 -18.79 7.85 -13.36
CA GLY A 34 -20.18 8.11 -13.72
C GLY A 34 -20.82 9.22 -12.90
N THR A 35 -22.08 9.52 -13.22
CA THR A 35 -22.90 10.39 -12.38
C THR A 35 -23.30 9.63 -11.12
N PRO A 36 -22.99 10.13 -9.91
CA PRO A 36 -23.32 9.41 -8.69
C PRO A 36 -24.82 9.21 -8.52
N ALA A 37 -25.23 8.12 -7.87
CA ALA A 37 -26.63 7.86 -7.57
C ALA A 37 -27.19 8.92 -6.59
N ASP A 38 -28.38 9.46 -6.89
CA ASP A 38 -29.06 10.46 -6.04
C ASP A 38 -29.31 9.94 -4.62
N VAL A 39 -29.61 8.64 -4.49
CA VAL A 39 -29.85 7.97 -3.21
C VAL A 39 -28.91 6.76 -3.11
N PRO A 40 -27.77 6.89 -2.40
CA PRO A 40 -26.79 5.82 -2.21
C PRO A 40 -27.38 4.47 -1.78
N PHE A 41 -28.39 4.48 -0.92
CA PHE A 41 -29.07 3.28 -0.44
C PHE A 41 -29.72 2.45 -1.56
N ASN A 42 -30.20 3.10 -2.63
CA ASN A 42 -30.88 2.44 -3.74
C ASN A 42 -29.93 2.07 -4.90
N ALA A 43 -28.63 2.34 -4.76
CA ALA A 43 -27.66 1.99 -5.80
C ALA A 43 -27.54 0.46 -5.91
N ASN A 44 -27.73 -0.07 -7.12
CA ASN A 44 -27.54 -1.49 -7.42
C ASN A 44 -26.22 -1.76 -8.16
N ASP A 45 -25.69 -0.74 -8.83
CA ASP A 45 -24.39 -0.74 -9.48
C ASP A 45 -23.85 0.71 -9.51
N LEU A 46 -22.58 0.86 -9.88
CA LEU A 46 -21.99 2.14 -10.27
C LEU A 46 -22.56 2.53 -11.63
N THR A 47 -22.78 3.83 -11.83
CA THR A 47 -23.30 4.37 -13.08
C THR A 47 -22.32 4.14 -14.24
N HIS A 48 -21.02 4.27 -13.98
CA HIS A 48 -19.97 3.90 -14.92
C HIS A 48 -18.70 3.46 -14.17
N GLN A 49 -18.52 2.14 -14.06
CA GLN A 49 -17.35 1.54 -13.43
C GLN A 49 -16.12 1.62 -14.35
N VAL A 50 -15.02 2.19 -13.85
CA VAL A 50 -13.75 2.34 -14.59
C VAL A 50 -12.64 1.47 -14.04
N LEU A 51 -12.68 1.13 -12.75
CA LEU A 51 -11.66 0.32 -12.11
C LEU A 51 -12.27 -0.61 -11.07
N SER A 52 -11.67 -1.79 -10.91
CA SER A 52 -11.96 -2.73 -9.84
C SER A 52 -10.63 -3.18 -9.24
N VAL A 53 -10.49 -3.01 -7.93
CA VAL A 53 -9.30 -3.42 -7.17
C VAL A 53 -9.71 -4.41 -6.07
N PRO A 54 -9.00 -5.51 -5.88
CA PRO A 54 -9.32 -6.46 -4.83
C PRO A 54 -9.11 -5.82 -3.45
N VAL A 55 -9.96 -6.18 -2.48
CA VAL A 55 -9.74 -5.79 -1.08
C VAL A 55 -8.53 -6.57 -0.55
N LEU A 56 -7.50 -5.86 -0.09
CA LEU A 56 -6.24 -6.46 0.39
C LEU A 56 -6.29 -6.78 1.88
N VAL A 57 -6.93 -5.92 2.67
CA VAL A 57 -7.02 -6.08 4.12
C VAL A 57 -8.45 -5.85 4.57
N VAL A 58 -8.94 -6.78 5.39
CA VAL A 58 -10.21 -6.67 6.10
C VAL A 58 -9.91 -6.74 7.59
N GLU A 59 -9.90 -5.60 8.26
CA GLU A 59 -9.65 -5.48 9.69
C GLU A 59 -10.98 -5.24 10.41
N ARG A 60 -11.39 -6.17 11.28
CA ARG A 60 -12.60 -5.98 12.10
C ARG A 60 -12.26 -5.10 13.29
N LEU A 61 -12.75 -3.86 13.28
CA LEU A 61 -12.54 -2.89 14.36
C LEU A 61 -13.49 -3.12 15.54
N SER A 62 -14.71 -3.58 15.27
CA SER A 62 -15.70 -3.90 16.30
C SER A 62 -16.74 -4.92 15.80
N ALA A 63 -17.73 -5.25 16.63
CA ALA A 63 -18.83 -6.11 16.23
C ALA A 63 -19.60 -5.57 15.00
N GLY A 64 -19.67 -4.23 14.86
CA GLY A 64 -20.41 -3.55 13.80
C GLY A 64 -19.55 -2.67 12.89
N ALA A 65 -18.22 -2.70 13.01
CA ALA A 65 -17.32 -1.90 12.18
C ALA A 65 -16.19 -2.73 11.56
N VAL A 66 -15.97 -2.54 10.25
CA VAL A 66 -14.93 -3.21 9.47
C VAL A 66 -14.16 -2.16 8.67
N ARG A 67 -12.84 -2.16 8.80
CA ARG A 67 -11.93 -1.38 7.97
C ARG A 67 -11.48 -2.23 6.78
N LEU A 68 -11.54 -1.64 5.60
CA LEU A 68 -11.18 -2.24 4.33
C LEU A 68 -10.08 -1.41 3.69
N HIS A 69 -9.05 -2.09 3.18
CA HIS A 69 -7.95 -1.46 2.48
C HIS A 69 -7.85 -1.96 1.04
N ALA A 70 -7.69 -1.05 0.10
CA ALA A 70 -7.35 -1.37 -1.29
C ALA A 70 -6.46 -0.30 -1.92
N ASN A 71 -5.59 -0.70 -2.83
CA ASN A 71 -4.66 0.21 -3.50
C ASN A 71 -5.00 0.34 -4.98
N ILE A 72 -5.00 1.58 -5.47
CA ILE A 72 -5.01 1.89 -6.89
C ILE A 72 -3.55 1.98 -7.38
N PRO A 73 -3.15 1.11 -8.32
CA PRO A 73 -1.81 1.13 -8.87
C PRO A 73 -1.37 2.50 -9.43
N PRO A 74 -0.06 2.82 -9.39
CA PRO A 74 0.46 4.12 -9.82
C PRO A 74 0.37 4.34 -11.34
N ASP A 75 0.26 3.28 -12.14
CA ASP A 75 0.10 3.31 -13.60
C ASP A 75 -1.33 3.66 -14.04
N VAL A 76 -2.28 3.73 -13.10
CA VAL A 76 -3.67 4.04 -13.40
C VAL A 76 -3.96 5.51 -13.16
N GLU A 77 -4.44 6.18 -14.20
CA GLU A 77 -4.95 7.55 -14.17
C GLU A 77 -6.46 7.53 -14.36
N LEU A 78 -7.21 8.12 -13.44
CA LEU A 78 -8.67 8.14 -13.53
C LEU A 78 -9.28 9.26 -12.70
N ARG A 79 -10.55 9.54 -12.99
CA ARG A 79 -11.39 10.42 -12.19
C ARG A 79 -12.31 9.57 -11.32
N ILE A 80 -12.38 9.89 -10.03
CA ILE A 80 -13.14 9.17 -9.03
C ILE A 80 -14.37 10.00 -8.70
N ARG A 81 -15.56 9.53 -9.09
CA ARG A 81 -16.84 10.18 -8.77
C ARG A 81 -17.76 9.29 -7.95
N GLU A 82 -17.56 7.98 -8.00
CA GLU A 82 -18.31 7.03 -7.23
C GLU A 82 -17.41 5.88 -6.81
N ILE A 83 -17.64 5.36 -5.60
CA ILE A 83 -16.93 4.21 -5.07
C ILE A 83 -17.97 3.23 -4.54
N GLY A 84 -17.74 1.95 -4.81
CA GLY A 84 -18.53 0.87 -4.25
C GLY A 84 -17.67 -0.22 -3.64
N LEU A 85 -18.30 -1.01 -2.78
CA LEU A 85 -17.78 -2.28 -2.30
C LEU A 85 -18.63 -3.40 -2.89
N ARG A 86 -18.02 -4.26 -3.70
CA ARG A 86 -18.67 -5.47 -4.23
C ARG A 86 -18.32 -6.69 -3.39
N LEU A 87 -19.30 -7.56 -3.22
CA LEU A 87 -19.10 -8.90 -2.70
C LEU A 87 -18.52 -9.81 -3.78
N SER A 88 -17.99 -10.96 -3.37
CA SER A 88 -17.49 -12.01 -4.27
C SER A 88 -18.52 -12.55 -5.26
N ASP A 89 -19.82 -12.44 -4.95
CA ASP A 89 -20.92 -12.82 -5.84
C ASP A 89 -21.31 -11.73 -6.86
N GLY A 90 -20.65 -10.58 -6.81
CA GLY A 90 -20.88 -9.44 -7.71
C GLY A 90 -21.86 -8.39 -7.17
N THR A 91 -22.53 -8.63 -6.04
CA THR A 91 -23.48 -7.69 -5.43
C THR A 91 -22.78 -6.42 -4.96
N LEU A 92 -23.32 -5.25 -5.31
CA LEU A 92 -22.88 -3.97 -4.76
C LEU A 92 -23.40 -3.84 -3.32
N TYR A 93 -22.54 -4.13 -2.36
CA TYR A 93 -22.91 -4.17 -0.95
C TYR A 93 -22.97 -2.79 -0.31
N ALA A 94 -22.02 -1.92 -0.64
CA ALA A 94 -22.02 -0.56 -0.15
C ALA A 94 -21.58 0.43 -1.24
N TYR A 95 -22.08 1.65 -1.15
CA TYR A 95 -21.88 2.69 -2.14
C TYR A 95 -21.60 4.03 -1.45
N ALA A 96 -20.72 4.83 -2.04
CA ALA A 96 -20.58 6.22 -1.67
C ALA A 96 -20.26 7.09 -2.89
N PRO A 97 -20.93 8.25 -3.01
CA PRO A 97 -20.52 9.26 -3.97
C PRO A 97 -19.16 9.86 -3.53
N TYR A 98 -18.26 10.05 -4.48
CA TYR A 98 -17.04 10.82 -4.30
C TYR A 98 -17.28 12.24 -4.81
N ASP A 99 -17.48 13.16 -3.88
CA ASP A 99 -17.75 14.56 -4.20
C ASP A 99 -16.47 15.40 -4.06
N GLU A 100 -15.65 15.49 -5.12
CA GLU A 100 -14.51 16.43 -5.12
C GLU A 100 -14.92 17.78 -5.68
N ALA A 101 -15.96 18.32 -5.05
CA ALA A 101 -16.50 19.60 -5.34
C ALA A 101 -18.03 19.59 -5.54
N ALA A 102 -18.50 19.63 -6.76
CA ALA A 102 -17.70 20.27 -7.77
C ALA A 102 -16.52 19.44 -8.32
N GLY A 103 -16.65 18.12 -8.48
CA GLY A 103 -15.76 17.49 -9.46
C GLY A 103 -15.41 16.01 -9.35
N GLY A 104 -15.34 15.41 -8.17
CA GLY A 104 -14.71 14.08 -8.03
C GLY A 104 -13.18 14.08 -8.18
N PHE A 105 -12.48 13.15 -7.51
CA PHE A 105 -11.01 13.16 -7.39
C PHE A 105 -10.32 12.74 -8.66
N TYR A 106 -9.49 13.62 -9.21
CA TYR A 106 -8.60 13.21 -10.28
C TYR A 106 -7.30 12.65 -9.71
N LYS A 107 -7.08 11.35 -9.93
CA LYS A 107 -5.82 10.67 -9.63
C LYS A 107 -4.90 10.76 -10.85
N PRO A 108 -3.80 11.55 -10.80
CA PRO A 108 -2.79 11.52 -11.85
C PRO A 108 -1.99 10.20 -11.81
N SER A 109 -1.40 9.85 -12.94
CA SER A 109 -0.42 8.76 -13.03
C SER A 109 0.86 9.08 -12.23
N GLY A 110 1.56 8.03 -11.78
CA GLY A 110 2.83 8.13 -11.05
C GLY A 110 2.71 8.15 -9.52
N PHE A 111 1.48 8.10 -8.97
CA PHE A 111 1.22 8.08 -7.52
C PHE A 111 0.37 6.87 -7.14
N ASP A 112 0.78 6.17 -6.09
CA ASP A 112 -0.06 5.14 -5.46
C ASP A 112 -1.17 5.83 -4.64
N PHE A 113 -2.37 5.30 -4.70
CA PHE A 113 -3.52 5.82 -3.99
C PHE A 113 -4.20 4.70 -3.22
N SER A 114 -4.12 4.76 -1.90
CA SER A 114 -4.71 3.78 -0.99
C SER A 114 -6.03 4.28 -0.41
N PHE A 115 -7.06 3.44 -0.48
CA PHE A 115 -8.33 3.66 0.22
C PHE A 115 -8.33 2.98 1.57
N ASP A 116 -8.60 3.76 2.61
CA ASP A 116 -9.04 3.24 3.91
C ASP A 116 -10.53 3.53 4.06
N VAL A 117 -11.36 2.49 4.02
CA VAL A 117 -12.80 2.64 4.18
C VAL A 117 -13.28 1.92 5.42
N VAL A 118 -14.08 2.60 6.24
CA VAL A 118 -14.74 2.01 7.40
C VAL A 118 -16.20 1.81 7.07
N LEU A 119 -16.63 0.56 7.09
CA LEU A 119 -18.02 0.17 7.12
C LEU A 119 -18.49 0.17 8.58
N ALA A 120 -19.56 0.88 8.92
CA ALA A 120 -20.12 0.88 10.27
C ALA A 120 -21.65 0.70 10.24
N ARG A 121 -22.17 -0.20 11.09
CA ARG A 121 -23.62 -0.43 11.27
C ARG A 121 -24.31 0.64 12.13
N GLU A 122 -23.54 1.38 12.92
CA GLU A 122 -24.02 2.49 13.73
C GLU A 122 -23.51 3.80 13.12
N GLN A 123 -24.29 4.88 13.20
CA GLN A 123 -23.83 6.23 12.85
C GLN A 123 -22.65 6.61 13.77
N LEU A 124 -21.43 6.22 13.39
CA LEU A 124 -20.24 6.63 14.10
C LEU A 124 -20.02 8.12 13.84
N ALA A 125 -19.78 8.86 14.93
CA ALA A 125 -19.33 10.25 14.85
C ALA A 125 -18.01 10.28 14.07
N ASN A 126 -18.04 10.98 12.93
CA ASN A 126 -16.95 11.38 12.03
C ASN A 126 -15.59 10.71 12.29
N LEU A 127 -15.29 9.67 11.50
CA LEU A 127 -13.97 9.03 11.45
C LEU A 127 -13.10 9.67 10.36
N THR A 128 -11.95 10.19 10.77
CA THR A 128 -11.03 10.98 9.95
C THR A 128 -10.30 10.11 8.91
N PHE A 129 -10.22 10.59 7.67
CA PHE A 129 -9.41 10.01 6.61
C PHE A 129 -8.02 10.59 6.68
N THR A 130 -7.00 9.75 6.69
CA THR A 130 -5.61 10.20 6.61
C THR A 130 -5.08 9.89 5.22
N TYR A 131 -5.15 10.89 4.33
CA TYR A 131 -4.36 10.87 3.11
C TYR A 131 -2.90 10.96 3.52
N THR A 132 -2.16 9.87 3.32
CA THR A 132 -0.70 9.91 3.43
C THR A 132 -0.18 9.76 2.00
N PRO A 133 0.17 10.87 1.32
CA PRO A 133 0.81 10.76 0.03
C PRO A 133 2.09 9.96 0.22
N VAL A 134 2.17 8.80 -0.43
CA VAL A 134 3.40 8.02 -0.45
C VAL A 134 4.32 8.67 -1.47
N ASP A 135 5.29 9.44 -0.96
CA ASP A 135 6.33 10.05 -1.79
C ASP A 135 7.31 8.97 -2.26
N VAL A 136 7.03 8.44 -3.45
CA VAL A 136 7.85 7.41 -4.10
C VAL A 136 9.28 7.90 -4.32
N GLN A 137 9.48 9.20 -4.56
CA GLN A 137 10.81 9.77 -4.73
C GLN A 137 11.59 9.75 -3.41
N SER A 138 10.95 10.13 -2.30
CA SER A 138 11.55 10.04 -0.96
C SER A 138 11.92 8.59 -0.60
N ILE A 139 11.07 7.62 -0.95
CA ILE A 139 11.37 6.20 -0.75
C ILE A 139 12.54 5.77 -1.63
N ALA A 140 12.57 6.16 -2.91
CA ALA A 140 13.68 5.84 -3.83
C ALA A 140 15.01 6.46 -3.35
N ASP A 141 14.98 7.68 -2.85
CA ASP A 141 16.14 8.36 -2.28
C ASP A 141 16.61 7.65 -1.00
N SER A 142 15.69 7.22 -0.14
CA SER A 142 16.00 6.46 1.08
C SER A 142 16.64 5.11 0.77
N ILE A 143 16.11 4.37 -0.22
CA ILE A 143 16.68 3.11 -0.70
C ILE A 143 18.08 3.35 -1.26
N THR A 144 18.25 4.38 -2.11
CA THR A 144 19.54 4.73 -2.72
C THR A 144 20.58 5.09 -1.66
N ASN A 145 20.20 5.90 -0.68
CA ASN A 145 21.10 6.30 0.41
C ASN A 145 21.45 5.12 1.32
N THR A 146 20.49 4.25 1.61
CA THR A 146 20.72 3.02 2.40
C THR A 146 21.68 2.08 1.66
N ALA A 147 21.49 1.90 0.35
CA ALA A 147 22.38 1.10 -0.49
C ALA A 147 23.80 1.69 -0.56
N ARG A 148 23.93 3.01 -0.75
CA ARG A 148 25.23 3.69 -0.74
C ARG A 148 25.96 3.52 0.58
N ASN A 149 25.28 3.76 1.70
CA ASN A 149 25.87 3.61 3.03
C ASN A 149 26.36 2.17 3.29
N ALA A 150 25.58 1.17 2.86
CA ALA A 150 25.97 -0.23 2.99
C ALA A 150 27.22 -0.56 2.14
N ILE A 151 27.28 -0.04 0.90
CA ILE A 151 28.44 -0.22 0.01
C ILE A 151 29.68 0.47 0.59
N ASP A 152 29.54 1.70 1.08
CA ASP A 152 30.67 2.45 1.65
C ASP A 152 31.23 1.77 2.89
N ALA A 153 30.37 1.27 3.79
CA ALA A 153 30.80 0.50 4.96
C ALA A 153 31.54 -0.78 4.56
N TYR A 154 31.05 -1.49 3.53
CA TYR A 154 31.71 -2.67 2.99
C TYR A 154 33.08 -2.31 2.38
N MET A 155 33.15 -1.26 1.56
CA MET A 155 34.41 -0.80 0.94
C MET A 155 35.44 -0.37 1.97
N GLN A 156 35.03 0.35 3.03
CA GLN A 156 35.95 0.74 4.12
C GLN A 156 36.55 -0.49 4.80
N THR A 157 35.72 -1.48 5.13
CA THR A 157 36.17 -2.74 5.72
C THR A 157 37.16 -3.45 4.79
N TYR A 158 36.82 -3.54 3.51
CA TYR A 158 37.67 -4.17 2.49
C TYR A 158 39.02 -3.46 2.33
N ILE A 159 39.04 -2.12 2.33
CA ILE A 159 40.29 -1.32 2.23
C ILE A 159 41.16 -1.51 3.47
N ILE A 160 40.56 -1.57 4.66
CA ILE A 160 41.30 -1.84 5.91
C ILE A 160 41.94 -3.23 5.85
N ASP A 161 41.20 -4.24 5.40
CA ASP A 161 41.70 -5.60 5.28
C ASP A 161 42.85 -5.71 4.27
N LEU A 162 42.71 -5.06 3.11
CA LEU A 162 43.79 -4.96 2.11
C LEU A 162 45.03 -4.27 2.68
N THR A 163 44.84 -3.16 3.39
CA THR A 163 45.96 -2.41 3.99
C THR A 163 46.68 -3.23 5.06
N ALA A 164 45.93 -3.96 5.88
CA ALA A 164 46.47 -4.88 6.88
C ALA A 164 47.21 -6.06 6.22
N MET A 165 46.70 -6.58 5.09
CA MET A 165 47.35 -7.63 4.31
C MET A 165 48.68 -7.13 3.71
N CYS A 166 48.69 -5.99 3.03
CA CYS A 166 49.91 -5.37 2.49
C CYS A 166 50.94 -5.09 3.58
N SER A 167 50.51 -4.60 4.75
CA SER A 167 51.40 -4.35 5.88
C SER A 167 52.01 -5.65 6.44
N ARG A 168 51.24 -6.74 6.50
CA ARG A 168 51.75 -8.07 6.85
C ARG A 168 52.76 -8.58 5.84
N MET A 169 52.49 -8.46 4.54
CA MET A 169 53.43 -8.85 3.48
C MET A 169 54.74 -8.05 3.55
N SER A 170 54.66 -6.75 3.79
CA SER A 170 55.84 -5.88 3.93
C SER A 170 56.72 -6.30 5.11
N ARG A 171 56.12 -6.56 6.28
CA ARG A 171 56.86 -7.08 7.45
C ARG A 171 57.54 -8.40 7.15
N ASN A 172 56.82 -9.35 6.54
CA ASN A 172 57.38 -10.65 6.18
C ASN A 172 58.57 -10.53 5.21
N LEU A 173 58.52 -9.59 4.26
CA LEU A 173 59.64 -9.31 3.34
C LEU A 173 60.87 -8.76 4.08
N ILE A 174 60.67 -7.84 5.01
CA ILE A 174 61.76 -7.26 5.82
C ILE A 174 62.41 -8.37 6.67
N GLU A 175 61.61 -9.22 7.32
CA GLU A 175 62.11 -10.35 8.10
C GLU A 175 62.93 -11.32 7.23
N LEU A 176 62.45 -11.63 6.02
CA LEU A 176 63.17 -12.47 5.06
C LEU A 176 64.52 -11.85 4.65
N GLN A 177 64.57 -10.54 4.39
CA GLN A 177 65.81 -9.84 4.07
C GLN A 177 66.82 -9.87 5.22
N GLN A 178 66.36 -9.65 6.46
CA GLN A 178 67.22 -9.73 7.64
C GLN A 178 67.81 -11.13 7.82
N ARG A 179 66.99 -12.19 7.66
CA ARG A 179 67.46 -13.58 7.71
C ARG A 179 68.48 -13.86 6.62
N SER A 180 68.23 -13.43 5.39
CA SER A 180 69.18 -13.56 4.28
C SER A 180 70.52 -12.88 4.56
N THR A 181 70.52 -11.73 5.21
CA THR A 181 71.73 -10.95 5.46
C THR A 181 72.58 -11.62 6.54
N ASN A 182 71.94 -12.13 7.59
CA ASN A 182 72.62 -12.87 8.67
C ASN A 182 73.25 -14.18 8.18
N VAL A 183 72.64 -14.87 7.21
CA VAL A 183 73.20 -16.09 6.60
C VAL A 183 74.46 -15.81 5.77
N LYS A 184 74.64 -14.59 5.24
CA LYS A 184 75.84 -14.23 4.45
C LYS A 184 77.03 -13.81 5.30
N LEU A 185 76.85 -13.63 6.61
CA LEU A 185 77.88 -13.10 7.54
C LEU A 185 78.38 -14.15 8.55
N GLY A 186 77.83 -15.37 8.55
CA GLY A 186 78.33 -16.53 9.29
C GLY A 186 78.97 -17.54 8.36
#